data_AF-F2USE1-F1
#
_entry.id   AF-F2USE1-F1
#
_cell.length_a   1.000
_cell.length_b   1.000
_cell.length_c   1.000
_cell.angle_alpha   90.00
_cell.angle_beta   90.00
_cell.angle_gamma   90.00
#
_symmetry.space_group_name_H-M   'P 1'
#
loop_
_entity.id
_entity.type
_entity.pdbx_description
1 polymer ?
#
loop_
_entity_poly.entity_id
_entity_poly.type
_entity_poly.pdbx_seq_one_letter_code
_entity_poly.pdbx_strand_id
1 'polypeptide(L)'
;MPGILEHLRGGGWFFGQAFVDCCNELKRDGRMAYERLDEGANYSQHVAEVAADIDRSRCSFYQGDACSLNPDLGQFDVVLMANLLCRLPNPTACLDSLPTFVPRGGHVVITSPFSWLDEFTDRDQWLGGHDGKASRDGLVERMSANGFKLVKEDSIPFLIREHARKYQLVFPHLGVFQRQ
;
A
#
# COMPACT_ATOMS: atom_id res chain seq x y z
N MET A 1 2.01 -9.85 -11.33
CA MET A 1 1.54 -10.09 -9.95
C MET A 1 0.90 -8.81 -9.44
N PRO A 2 -0.32 -8.86 -8.89
CA PRO A 2 -0.71 -7.84 -7.91
C PRO A 2 -1.41 -8.48 -6.71
N GLY A 3 -0.78 -8.41 -5.53
CA GLY A 3 -1.48 -8.49 -4.25
C GLY A 3 -1.95 -7.09 -3.89
N ILE A 4 -3.25 -6.92 -3.72
CA ILE A 4 -3.85 -5.68 -3.22
C ILE A 4 -3.70 -5.69 -1.69
N LEU A 5 -3.01 -4.69 -1.14
CA LEU A 5 -3.07 -4.36 0.28
C LEU A 5 -4.25 -3.41 0.48
N GLU A 6 -5.36 -3.91 1.02
CA GLU A 6 -6.49 -3.07 1.41
C GLU A 6 -6.70 -3.09 2.93
N HIS A 7 -7.02 -1.92 3.46
CA HIS A 7 -7.18 -1.62 4.87
C HIS A 7 -8.65 -1.77 5.30
N LEU A 8 -8.93 -2.66 6.24
CA LEU A 8 -10.16 -2.67 7.04
C LEU A 8 -9.78 -2.52 8.51
N ARG A 9 -10.24 -1.46 9.19
CA ARG A 9 -9.84 -1.14 10.57
C ARG A 9 -10.91 -1.63 11.57
N GLY A 10 -10.50 -2.59 12.41
CA GLY A 10 -10.82 -2.66 13.84
C GLY A 10 -9.48 -2.52 14.59
N GLY A 11 -9.45 -1.88 15.76
CA GLY A 11 -8.23 -1.42 16.44
C GLY A 11 -7.03 -2.38 16.41
N GLY A 12 -5.94 -1.96 15.76
CA GLY A 12 -4.70 -2.70 15.64
C GLY A 12 -3.85 -2.14 14.50
N TRP A 13 -2.59 -1.83 14.77
CA TRP A 13 -1.65 -1.32 13.78
C TRP A 13 -1.18 -2.50 12.92
N PHE A 14 -1.79 -2.72 11.76
CA PHE A 14 -1.45 -3.86 10.89
C PHE A 14 -0.19 -3.59 10.06
N PHE A 15 0.96 -3.56 10.74
CA PHE A 15 2.29 -3.71 10.16
C PHE A 15 2.99 -4.97 10.69
N GLY A 16 2.22 -5.87 11.30
CA GLY A 16 2.72 -7.00 12.08
C GLY A 16 2.46 -8.38 11.45
N GLN A 17 3.20 -9.36 11.94
CA GLN A 17 3.10 -10.78 11.58
C GLN A 17 1.66 -11.30 11.53
N ALA A 18 0.77 -10.83 12.41
CA ALA A 18 -0.65 -11.21 12.43
C ALA A 18 -1.38 -10.96 11.09
N PHE A 19 -1.07 -9.89 10.38
CA PHE A 19 -1.67 -9.63 9.06
C PHE A 19 -1.19 -10.66 8.03
N VAL A 20 0.11 -10.95 8.03
CA VAL A 20 0.74 -11.96 7.16
C VAL A 20 0.17 -13.35 7.48
N ASP A 21 -0.06 -13.67 8.74
CA ASP A 21 -0.66 -14.92 9.18
C ASP A 21 -2.10 -15.06 8.66
N CYS A 22 -2.94 -14.01 8.79
CA CYS A 22 -4.29 -13.99 8.21
C CYS A 22 -4.26 -14.18 6.68
N CYS A 23 -3.34 -13.53 5.97
CA CYS A 23 -3.20 -13.71 4.52
C CYS A 23 -2.81 -15.15 4.18
N ASN A 24 -1.92 -15.78 4.95
CA ASN A 24 -1.51 -17.16 4.75
C ASN A 24 -2.62 -18.16 5.10
N GLU A 25 -3.44 -17.88 6.11
CA GLU A 25 -4.65 -18.65 6.42
C GLU A 25 -5.65 -18.59 5.27
N LEU A 26 -6.01 -17.40 4.81
CA LEU A 26 -6.92 -17.23 3.67
C LEU A 26 -6.34 -17.86 2.39
N LYS A 27 -5.03 -17.75 2.16
CA LYS A 27 -4.34 -18.43 1.05
C LYS A 27 -4.40 -19.95 1.17
N ARG A 28 -4.29 -20.53 2.37
CA ARG A 28 -4.31 -21.99 2.58
C ARG A 28 -5.71 -22.56 2.48
N ASP A 29 -6.69 -21.91 3.12
CA ASP A 29 -8.02 -22.48 3.31
C ASP A 29 -9.03 -21.97 2.27
N GLY A 30 -8.73 -20.85 1.62
CA GLY A 30 -9.57 -20.25 0.57
C GLY A 30 -10.78 -19.53 1.15
N ARG A 31 -10.94 -19.58 2.46
CA ARG A 31 -11.95 -18.88 3.22
C ARG A 31 -11.47 -18.60 4.64
N MET A 32 -11.97 -17.54 5.26
CA MET A 32 -11.62 -17.16 6.62
C MET A 32 -12.81 -16.46 7.28
N ALA A 33 -13.18 -16.87 8.50
CA ALA A 33 -14.23 -16.21 9.26
C ALA A 33 -13.71 -14.88 9.82
N TYR A 34 -14.57 -13.86 9.86
CA TYR A 34 -14.22 -12.57 10.46
C TYR A 34 -15.45 -11.86 11.02
N GLU A 35 -15.21 -10.94 11.95
CA GLU A 35 -16.22 -10.06 12.54
C GLU A 35 -16.22 -8.72 11.81
N ARG A 36 -17.41 -8.23 11.45
CA ARG A 36 -17.58 -6.92 10.84
C ARG A 36 -18.33 -6.01 11.81
N LEU A 37 -17.70 -4.88 12.15
CA LEU A 37 -18.37 -3.85 12.94
C LEU A 37 -19.54 -3.26 12.15
N ASP A 38 -20.72 -3.26 12.75
CA ASP A 38 -21.93 -2.67 12.16
C ASP A 38 -22.27 -1.32 12.78
N GLU A 39 -22.19 -1.22 14.12
CA GLU A 39 -22.47 0.01 14.86
C GLU A 39 -21.92 -0.08 16.29
N GLY A 40 -21.21 0.95 16.77
CA GLY A 40 -20.74 1.01 18.17
C GLY A 40 -19.82 -0.16 18.53
N ALA A 41 -20.35 -1.13 19.30
CA ALA A 41 -19.68 -2.38 19.66
C ALA A 41 -20.44 -3.63 19.16
N ASN A 42 -21.38 -3.46 18.22
CA ASN A 42 -22.15 -4.54 17.63
C ASN A 42 -21.46 -5.05 16.35
N TYR A 43 -21.25 -6.36 16.30
CA TYR A 43 -20.58 -7.05 15.20
C TYR A 43 -21.47 -8.13 14.58
N SER A 44 -21.30 -8.35 13.28
CA SER A 44 -21.85 -9.51 12.57
C SER A 44 -20.72 -10.45 12.12
N GLN A 45 -21.01 -11.75 12.10
CA GLN A 45 -20.09 -12.78 11.62
C GLN A 45 -20.20 -12.93 10.10
N HIS A 46 -19.07 -12.99 9.41
CA HIS A 46 -18.97 -13.16 7.97
C HIS A 46 -17.85 -14.14 7.61
N VAL A 47 -17.83 -14.56 6.35
CA VAL A 47 -16.76 -15.39 5.79
C VAL A 47 -16.20 -14.66 4.57
N ALA A 48 -14.90 -14.38 4.58
CA ALA A 48 -14.16 -13.97 3.40
C ALA A 48 -13.89 -15.22 2.57
N GLU A 49 -14.16 -15.19 1.27
CA GLU A 49 -13.94 -16.32 0.37
C GLU A 49 -13.13 -15.88 -0.86
N VAL A 50 -12.14 -16.69 -1.22
CA VAL A 50 -11.38 -16.54 -2.45
C VAL A 50 -12.10 -17.32 -3.54
N ALA A 51 -12.37 -16.67 -4.68
CA ALA A 51 -13.02 -17.30 -5.81
C ALA A 51 -12.25 -18.56 -6.27
N ALA A 52 -12.99 -19.61 -6.62
CA ALA A 52 -12.41 -20.94 -6.90
C ALA A 52 -11.49 -20.98 -8.12
N ASP A 53 -11.62 -20.03 -9.04
CA ASP A 53 -10.81 -19.87 -10.24
C ASP A 53 -9.47 -19.14 -9.99
N ILE A 54 -9.27 -18.57 -8.80
CA ILE A 54 -8.00 -17.94 -8.42
C ILE A 54 -7.01 -19.00 -7.97
N ASP A 55 -5.89 -19.10 -8.69
CA ASP A 55 -4.74 -19.91 -8.28
C ASP A 55 -3.99 -19.24 -7.11
N ARG A 56 -4.35 -19.65 -5.90
CA ARG A 56 -3.75 -19.19 -4.64
C ARG A 56 -2.28 -19.56 -4.48
N SER A 57 -1.73 -20.50 -5.26
CA SER A 57 -0.31 -20.86 -5.16
C SER A 57 0.63 -19.76 -5.66
N ARG A 58 0.11 -18.81 -6.44
CA ARG A 58 0.86 -17.72 -7.09
C ARG A 58 1.07 -16.47 -6.25
N CYS A 59 0.58 -16.44 -5.01
CA CYS A 59 0.83 -15.34 -4.08
C CYS A 59 1.73 -15.79 -2.92
N SER A 60 2.55 -14.87 -2.42
CA SER A 60 3.36 -15.08 -1.22
C SER A 60 3.27 -13.84 -0.35
N PHE A 61 3.25 -14.02 0.96
CA PHE A 61 3.12 -12.95 1.93
C PHE A 61 4.34 -12.95 2.86
N TYR A 62 4.88 -11.77 3.09
CA TYR A 62 6.10 -11.58 3.88
C TYR A 62 5.90 -10.40 4.83
N GLN A 63 6.44 -10.52 6.04
CA GLN A 63 6.62 -9.37 6.92
C GLN A 63 7.93 -8.67 6.53
N GLY A 64 7.90 -7.34 6.43
CA GLY A 64 9.09 -6.56 6.12
C GLY A 64 8.90 -5.07 6.38
N ASP A 65 10.03 -4.37 6.54
CA ASP A 65 10.08 -2.91 6.60
C ASP A 65 10.27 -2.36 5.18
N ALA A 66 9.30 -1.60 4.68
CA ALA A 66 9.38 -1.01 3.35
C ALA A 66 10.49 0.05 3.22
N CYS A 67 10.97 0.60 4.33
CA CYS A 67 12.13 1.49 4.37
C CYS A 67 13.47 0.72 4.36
N SER A 68 13.45 -0.60 4.56
CA SER A 68 14.64 -1.46 4.68
C SER A 68 14.34 -2.90 4.20
N LEU A 69 13.92 -3.02 2.94
CA LEU A 69 13.59 -4.33 2.35
C LEU A 69 14.85 -5.17 2.14
N ASN A 70 14.71 -6.50 2.33
CA ASN A 70 15.79 -7.43 2.04
C ASN A 70 16.09 -7.43 0.52
N PRO A 71 17.33 -7.09 0.08
CA PRO A 71 17.68 -7.08 -1.34
C PRO A 71 17.55 -8.44 -2.02
N ASP A 72 17.55 -9.55 -1.25
CA ASP A 72 17.39 -10.91 -1.76
C ASP A 72 15.94 -11.26 -2.16
N LEU A 73 14.98 -10.33 -2.00
CA LEU A 73 13.60 -10.50 -2.49
C LEU A 73 13.53 -10.63 -4.02
N GLY A 74 14.60 -10.25 -4.72
CA GLY A 74 14.69 -10.31 -6.17
C GLY A 74 14.06 -9.09 -6.84
N GLN A 75 13.72 -9.26 -8.11
CA GLN A 75 13.19 -8.18 -8.94
C GLN A 75 11.76 -8.48 -9.39
N PHE A 76 10.98 -7.41 -9.55
CA PHE A 76 9.58 -7.44 -9.90
C PHE A 76 9.34 -6.55 -11.12
N ASP A 77 8.71 -7.09 -12.16
CA ASP A 77 8.34 -6.33 -13.35
C ASP A 77 7.39 -5.16 -13.03
N VAL A 78 6.57 -5.32 -11.98
CA VAL A 78 5.64 -4.33 -11.47
C VAL A 78 5.64 -4.34 -9.95
N VAL A 79 5.82 -3.17 -9.34
CA VAL A 79 5.66 -2.93 -7.90
C VAL A 79 4.44 -2.05 -7.68
N LEU A 80 3.55 -2.43 -6.76
CA LEU A 80 2.40 -1.64 -6.34
C LEU A 80 2.60 -1.15 -4.90
N MET A 81 2.59 0.16 -4.71
CA MET A 81 2.61 0.81 -3.40
C MET A 81 1.27 1.52 -3.20
N ALA A 82 0.28 0.77 -2.73
CA ALA A 82 -1.08 1.27 -2.55
C ALA A 82 -1.28 1.90 -1.16
N ASN A 83 -1.47 3.22 -1.10
CA ASN A 83 -1.73 3.99 0.13
C ASN A 83 -0.68 3.77 1.24
N LEU A 84 0.55 3.40 0.86
CA LEU A 84 1.64 3.08 1.78
C LEU A 84 2.47 4.31 2.15
N LEU A 85 2.75 5.18 1.17
CA LEU A 85 3.82 6.18 1.25
C LEU A 85 3.69 7.13 2.45
N CYS A 86 2.47 7.62 2.72
CA CYS A 86 2.19 8.54 3.83
C CYS A 86 2.02 7.83 5.20
N ARG A 87 2.41 6.56 5.29
CA ARG A 87 2.41 5.76 6.54
C ARG A 87 3.82 5.28 6.91
N LEU A 88 4.84 5.71 6.18
CA LEU A 88 6.23 5.30 6.40
C LEU A 88 6.99 6.32 7.25
N PRO A 89 7.85 5.90 8.18
CA PRO A 89 8.73 6.83 8.91
C PRO A 89 9.72 7.52 7.98
N ASN A 90 10.17 6.84 6.94
CA ASN A 90 11.07 7.40 5.93
C ASN A 90 10.61 7.03 4.51
N PRO A 91 9.65 7.78 3.94
CA PRO A 91 9.15 7.50 2.59
C PRO A 91 10.27 7.58 1.55
N THR A 92 11.24 8.47 1.76
CA THR A 92 12.37 8.68 0.87
C THR A 92 13.26 7.45 0.76
N ALA A 93 13.63 6.82 1.88
CA ALA A 93 14.40 5.58 1.89
C ALA A 93 13.71 4.45 1.12
N CYS A 94 12.39 4.35 1.24
CA CYS A 94 11.60 3.39 0.46
C CYS A 94 11.73 3.65 -1.05
N LEU A 95 11.51 4.90 -1.49
CA LEU A 95 11.61 5.28 -2.91
C LEU A 95 13.03 5.08 -3.47
N ASP A 96 14.06 5.32 -2.67
CA ASP A 96 15.47 5.13 -3.07
C ASP A 96 15.88 3.69 -3.25
N SER A 97 15.17 2.77 -2.60
CA SER A 97 15.42 1.34 -2.73
C SER A 97 14.83 0.73 -4.00
N LEU A 98 13.84 1.38 -4.62
CA LEU A 98 13.11 0.84 -5.79
C LEU A 98 13.99 0.43 -6.98
N PRO A 99 15.09 1.12 -7.33
CA PRO A 99 16.02 0.66 -8.37
C PRO A 99 16.63 -0.73 -8.11
N THR A 100 16.66 -1.22 -6.87
CA THR A 100 17.12 -2.58 -6.56
C THR A 100 16.09 -3.63 -6.98
N PHE A 101 14.80 -3.30 -6.82
CA PHE A 101 13.68 -4.25 -6.93
C PHE A 101 12.95 -4.21 -8.28
N VAL A 102 13.16 -3.19 -9.11
CA VAL A 102 12.43 -3.04 -10.37
C VAL A 102 13.41 -3.03 -11.53
N PRO A 103 13.41 -3.97 -12.49
CA PRO A 103 14.36 -3.96 -13.61
C PRO A 103 14.11 -2.77 -14.56
N ARG A 104 15.08 -2.45 -15.44
CA ARG A 104 14.85 -1.44 -16.50
C ARG A 104 13.66 -1.86 -17.36
N GLY A 105 12.78 -0.91 -17.68
CA GLY A 105 11.50 -1.17 -18.35
C GLY A 105 10.36 -1.62 -17.42
N GLY A 106 10.66 -2.01 -16.17
CA GLY A 106 9.67 -2.33 -15.15
C GLY A 106 8.93 -1.11 -14.62
N HIS A 107 7.85 -1.33 -13.88
CA HIS A 107 6.93 -0.27 -13.45
C HIS A 107 6.73 -0.22 -11.93
N VAL A 108 6.53 0.98 -11.42
CA VAL A 108 6.06 1.23 -10.06
C VAL A 108 4.73 1.98 -10.15
N VAL A 109 3.70 1.42 -9.53
CA VAL A 109 2.39 2.05 -9.38
C VAL A 109 2.27 2.53 -7.95
N ILE A 110 2.14 3.83 -7.76
CA ILE A 110 2.01 4.44 -6.44
C ILE A 110 0.62 5.06 -6.36
N THR A 111 -0.13 4.70 -5.31
CA THR A 111 -1.31 5.46 -4.92
C THR A 111 -1.10 6.08 -3.56
N SER A 112 -1.44 7.36 -3.41
CA SER A 112 -1.33 8.04 -2.14
C SER A 112 -2.32 9.19 -2.03
N PRO A 113 -3.07 9.32 -0.93
CA PRO A 113 -3.85 10.51 -0.63
C PRO A 113 -2.97 11.65 -0.07
N PHE A 114 -1.69 11.39 0.19
CA PHE A 114 -0.76 12.33 0.82
C PHE A 114 -1.30 12.95 2.11
N SER A 115 -2.06 12.18 2.89
CA SER A 115 -2.70 12.65 4.12
C SER A 115 -1.74 12.86 5.29
N TRP A 116 -0.44 12.92 5.04
CA TRP A 116 0.66 12.88 6.00
C TRP A 116 0.28 13.21 7.44
N LEU A 117 0.59 12.28 8.35
CA LEU A 117 0.34 12.48 9.78
C LEU A 117 1.66 12.36 10.53
N ASP A 118 1.88 13.29 11.46
CA ASP A 118 3.09 13.34 12.28
C ASP A 118 3.28 12.04 13.11
N GLU A 119 2.21 11.26 13.33
CA GLU A 119 2.31 9.95 14.01
C GLU A 119 3.06 8.88 13.19
N PHE A 120 3.18 9.07 11.87
CA PHE A 120 3.87 8.14 10.98
C PHE A 120 5.18 8.68 10.45
N THR A 121 5.23 9.96 10.09
CA THR A 121 6.33 10.55 9.34
C THR A 121 6.61 11.93 9.92
N ASP A 122 7.84 12.18 10.34
CA ASP A 122 8.26 13.52 10.74
C ASP A 122 8.03 14.50 9.59
N ARG A 123 7.57 15.71 9.92
CA ARG A 123 7.07 16.68 8.94
C ARG A 123 8.11 17.10 7.89
N ASP A 124 9.38 17.11 8.27
CA ASP A 124 10.52 17.40 7.40
C ASP A 124 10.85 16.25 6.43
N GLN A 125 10.33 15.05 6.69
CA GLN A 125 10.46 13.88 5.82
C GLN A 125 9.30 13.74 4.80
N TRP A 126 8.29 14.61 4.86
CA TRP A 126 7.20 14.60 3.89
C TRP A 126 7.71 15.04 2.52
N LEU A 127 7.16 14.48 1.45
CA LEU A 127 7.55 14.84 0.08
C LEU A 127 6.96 16.19 -0.40
N GLY A 128 6.42 16.98 0.53
CA GLY A 128 5.65 18.21 0.31
C GLY A 128 4.43 18.26 1.24
N GLY A 129 3.58 19.26 1.10
CA GLY A 129 2.39 19.45 1.94
C GLY A 129 2.66 20.11 3.29
N HIS A 130 3.90 20.50 3.57
CA HIS A 130 4.29 21.23 4.79
C HIS A 130 4.91 22.61 4.52
N ASP A 131 5.36 22.87 3.28
CA ASP A 131 6.10 24.07 2.87
C ASP A 131 5.41 24.84 1.72
N GLY A 132 4.14 24.52 1.44
CA GLY A 132 3.39 25.08 0.32
C GLY A 132 3.60 24.38 -1.03
N LYS A 133 4.49 23.38 -1.11
CA LYS A 133 4.65 22.54 -2.30
C LYS A 133 3.71 21.33 -2.26
N ALA A 134 3.31 20.84 -3.43
CA ALA A 134 2.49 19.63 -3.53
C ALA A 134 3.34 18.37 -3.32
N SER A 135 2.87 17.42 -2.50
CA SER A 135 3.56 16.14 -2.27
C SER A 135 3.74 15.31 -3.54
N ARG A 136 2.84 15.48 -4.51
CA ARG A 136 2.95 14.90 -5.85
C ARG A 136 4.25 15.32 -6.54
N ASP A 137 4.64 16.58 -6.43
CA ASP A 137 5.83 17.08 -7.14
C ASP A 137 7.11 16.54 -6.51
N GLY A 138 7.19 16.48 -5.18
CA GLY A 138 8.33 15.84 -4.51
C GLY A 138 8.41 14.33 -4.77
N LEU A 139 7.26 13.64 -4.90
CA LEU A 139 7.24 12.25 -5.36
C LEU A 139 7.83 12.12 -6.76
N VAL A 140 7.38 12.94 -7.72
CA VAL A 140 7.85 12.88 -9.11
C VAL A 140 9.34 13.24 -9.22
N GLU A 141 9.78 14.27 -8.49
CA GLU A 141 11.19 14.66 -8.42
C GLU A 141 12.05 13.52 -7.90
N ARG A 142 11.65 12.89 -6.79
CA ARG A 142 12.42 11.80 -6.19
C ARG A 142 12.47 10.56 -7.08
N MET A 143 11.33 10.17 -7.66
CA MET A 143 11.27 9.07 -8.62
C MET A 143 12.15 9.33 -9.84
N SER A 144 12.16 10.57 -10.36
CA SER A 144 13.02 10.98 -11.48
C SER A 144 14.50 10.87 -11.14
N ALA A 145 14.90 11.33 -9.94
CA ALA A 145 16.26 11.18 -9.45
C ALA A 145 16.70 9.71 -9.35
N ASN A 146 15.75 8.81 -9.05
CA ASN A 146 15.97 7.36 -8.98
C ASN A 146 15.86 6.64 -10.34
N GLY A 147 15.81 7.38 -11.45
CA GLY A 147 15.79 6.82 -12.80
C GLY A 147 14.43 6.31 -13.26
N PHE A 148 13.34 6.81 -12.67
CA PHE A 148 11.98 6.49 -13.08
C PHE A 148 11.31 7.67 -13.78
N LYS A 149 10.58 7.38 -14.85
CA LYS A 149 9.79 8.37 -15.60
C LYS A 149 8.31 8.19 -15.29
N LEU A 150 7.61 9.25 -14.92
CA LEU A 150 6.15 9.23 -14.84
C LEU A 150 5.55 9.02 -16.26
N VAL A 151 4.82 7.93 -16.45
CA VAL A 151 4.21 7.56 -17.74
C VAL A 151 2.67 7.63 -17.72
N LYS A 152 2.05 7.57 -16.54
CA LYS A 152 0.62 7.82 -16.36
C LYS A 152 0.38 8.46 -15.00
N GLU A 153 -0.59 9.36 -14.97
CA GLU A 153 -1.07 10.03 -13.77
C GLU A 153 -2.61 10.07 -13.80
N ASP A 154 -3.25 9.81 -12.68
CA ASP A 154 -4.71 9.78 -12.54
C ASP A 154 -5.11 9.91 -11.06
N SER A 155 -6.41 9.76 -10.78
CA SER A 155 -6.94 9.52 -9.43
C SER A 155 -7.98 8.41 -9.46
N ILE A 156 -7.76 7.34 -8.67
CA ILE A 156 -8.72 6.24 -8.54
C ILE A 156 -9.36 6.31 -7.16
N PRO A 157 -10.63 6.77 -7.05
CA PRO A 157 -11.28 6.88 -5.75
C PRO A 157 -11.57 5.52 -5.12
N PHE A 158 -11.53 5.46 -3.80
CA PHE A 158 -11.94 4.30 -3.02
C PHE A 158 -12.75 4.71 -1.78
N LEU A 159 -13.50 3.76 -1.23
CA LEU A 159 -14.27 3.91 -0.01
C LEU A 159 -13.68 3.01 1.09
N ILE A 160 -13.38 3.57 2.25
CA ILE A 160 -13.12 2.79 3.46
C ILE A 160 -14.40 2.77 4.27
N ARG A 161 -14.91 1.57 4.54
CA ARG A 161 -16.02 1.37 5.48
C ARG A 161 -15.47 1.33 6.90
N GLU A 162 -15.91 2.25 7.76
CA GLU A 162 -15.66 2.15 9.19
C GLU A 162 -16.74 1.29 9.87
N HIS A 163 -18.01 1.59 9.61
CA HIS A 163 -19.15 0.77 10.03
C HIS A 163 -20.37 1.05 9.12
N ALA A 164 -21.55 0.50 9.43
CA ALA A 164 -22.69 0.51 8.51
C ALA A 164 -23.17 1.92 8.08
N ARG A 165 -22.84 2.95 8.86
CA ARG A 165 -23.27 4.34 8.65
C ARG A 165 -22.12 5.35 8.52
N LYS A 166 -20.86 4.90 8.54
CA LYS A 166 -19.68 5.77 8.45
C LYS A 166 -18.69 5.22 7.43
N TYR A 167 -18.39 6.04 6.43
CA TYR A 167 -17.50 5.74 5.32
C TYR A 167 -16.55 6.92 5.10
N GLN A 168 -15.34 6.62 4.63
CA GLN A 168 -14.39 7.63 4.16
C GLN A 168 -14.27 7.50 2.65
N LEU A 169 -14.54 8.58 1.94
CA LEU A 169 -14.29 8.68 0.49
C LEU A 169 -12.93 9.35 0.29
N VAL A 170 -12.04 8.66 -0.43
CA VAL A 170 -10.67 9.11 -0.67
C VAL A 170 -10.42 9.16 -2.17
N PHE A 171 -9.82 10.24 -2.64
CA PHE A 171 -9.34 10.41 -4.01
C PHE A 171 -7.81 10.44 -4.01
N PRO A 172 -7.14 9.29 -3.90
CA PRO A 172 -5.69 9.25 -3.91
C PRO A 172 -5.17 9.66 -5.30
N HIS A 173 -4.00 10.30 -5.31
CA HIS A 173 -3.18 10.38 -6.50
C HIS A 173 -2.78 8.97 -6.95
N LEU A 174 -2.79 8.72 -8.25
CA LEU A 174 -2.20 7.55 -8.91
C LEU A 174 -1.04 8.02 -9.80
N GLY A 175 0.16 7.50 -9.56
CA GLY A 175 1.30 7.64 -10.47
C GLY A 175 1.79 6.28 -10.94
N VAL A 176 1.95 6.12 -12.26
CA VAL A 176 2.65 4.98 -12.87
C VAL A 176 3.99 5.47 -13.37
N PHE A 177 5.05 4.88 -12.85
CA PHE A 177 6.43 5.23 -13.12
C PHE A 177 7.15 4.07 -13.82
N GLN A 178 7.83 4.31 -14.92
CA GLN A 178 8.62 3.31 -15.64
C GLN A 178 10.11 3.53 -15.38
N ARG A 179 10.83 2.49 -14.96
CA ARG A 179 12.28 2.54 -14.81
C ARG A 179 12.94 2.67 -16.19
N GLN A 180 13.79 3.68 -16.35
CA GLN A 180 14.51 3.94 -17.60
C GLN A 180 15.72 3.04 -17.75
#